data_AF-A0A1X7N6L2-F1
#
_entry.id   AF-A0A1X7N6L2-F1
#
_cell.length_a   1.000
_cell.length_b   1.000
_cell.length_c   1.000
_cell.angle_alpha   90.00
_cell.angle_beta   90.00
_cell.angle_gamma   90.00
#
_symmetry.space_group_name_H-M   'P 1'
#
loop_
_entity.id
_entity.type
_entity.pdbx_description
1 polymer ?
#
loop_
_entity_poly.entity_id
_entity_poly.type
_entity_poly.pdbx_seq_one_letter_code
_entity_poly.pdbx_strand_id
1 'polypeptide(L)'
;MYESHFIAIMCGLVFGGEPEVTRAFSAGYDIHRIRIDCVSETHVIEAGRDTRSSLDSIQQALFAGQLTGKAPMVVLIDTDGREGAIEFRVRTVAEMLGVEYRVFTQEALVRMALGS
;
A
#
# COMPACT_ATOMS: atom_id res chain seq x y z
N MET A 1 -16.27 1.61 -7.26
CA MET A 1 -15.08 2.36 -6.82
C MET A 1 -13.85 1.73 -7.41
N TYR A 2 -12.88 2.55 -7.80
CA TYR A 2 -11.55 2.09 -8.20
C TYR A 2 -10.63 2.01 -6.98
N GLU A 3 -9.56 1.23 -7.06
CA GLU A 3 -8.54 1.08 -6.01
C GLU A 3 -7.99 2.42 -5.51
N SER A 4 -7.77 3.37 -6.42
CA SER A 4 -7.34 4.73 -6.09
C SER A 4 -8.25 5.48 -5.13
N HIS A 5 -9.56 5.19 -5.13
CA HIS A 5 -10.49 5.78 -4.15
C HIS A 5 -10.24 5.21 -2.76
N PHE A 6 -10.02 3.89 -2.67
CA PHE A 6 -9.71 3.23 -1.40
C PHE A 6 -8.36 3.67 -0.84
N ILE A 7 -7.36 3.84 -1.70
CA ILE A 7 -6.06 4.41 -1.35
C ILE A 7 -6.23 5.80 -0.74
N ALA A 8 -6.95 6.70 -1.41
CA ALA A 8 -7.15 8.06 -0.91
C ALA A 8 -7.87 8.08 0.46
N ILE A 9 -8.94 7.29 0.60
CA ILE A 9 -9.70 7.17 1.84
C ILE A 9 -8.81 6.66 2.97
N MET A 10 -8.13 5.53 2.75
CA MET A 10 -7.30 4.90 3.75
C MET A 10 -6.10 5.79 4.13
N CYS A 11 -5.43 6.37 3.13
CA CYS A 11 -4.28 7.23 3.37
C CYS A 11 -4.65 8.44 4.23
N GLY A 12 -5.69 9.18 3.83
CA GLY A 12 -6.11 10.38 4.54
C GLY A 12 -6.75 10.10 5.89
N LEU A 13 -7.72 9.18 5.95
CA LEU A 13 -8.54 8.98 7.14
C LEU A 13 -7.95 8.01 8.15
N VAL A 14 -7.19 7.00 7.70
CA VAL A 14 -6.64 5.97 8.59
C VAL A 14 -5.20 6.27 8.97
N PHE A 15 -4.39 6.68 7.99
CA PHE A 15 -2.94 6.86 8.19
C PHE A 15 -2.51 8.33 8.33
N GLY A 16 -3.42 9.29 8.15
CA GLY A 16 -3.10 10.72 8.19
C GLY A 16 -2.01 11.11 7.19
N GLY A 17 -1.93 10.41 6.06
CA GLY A 17 -0.88 10.56 5.06
C GLY A 17 -1.31 11.33 3.80
N GLU A 18 -0.34 11.53 2.93
CA GLU A 18 -0.52 12.09 1.59
C GLU A 18 -0.65 10.94 0.56
N PRO A 19 -1.76 10.86 -0.21
CA PRO A 19 -1.95 9.81 -1.19
C PRO A 19 -1.23 10.10 -2.52
N GLU A 20 -0.91 9.04 -3.27
CA GLU A 20 -0.35 9.07 -4.64
C GLU A 20 0.91 9.95 -4.81
N VAL A 21 1.82 9.91 -3.83
CA VAL A 21 3.03 10.73 -3.81
C VAL A 21 4.05 10.21 -4.83
N THR A 22 4.54 11.11 -5.67
CA THR A 22 5.60 10.77 -6.65
C THR A 22 6.98 11.06 -6.09
N ARG A 23 7.90 10.09 -6.15
CA ARG A 23 9.31 10.25 -5.76
C ARG A 23 10.23 9.93 -6.94
N ALA A 24 11.27 10.75 -7.10
CA ALA A 24 12.30 10.53 -8.11
C ALA A 24 13.48 9.75 -7.51
N PHE A 25 14.16 8.97 -8.34
CA PHE A 25 15.40 8.30 -7.99
C PHE A 25 16.33 8.25 -9.22
N SER A 26 17.63 8.14 -8.96
CA SER A 26 18.64 8.01 -10.02
C SER A 26 19.03 6.55 -10.21
N ALA A 27 19.03 6.09 -11.46
CA ALA A 27 19.63 4.83 -11.87
C ALA A 27 20.80 5.13 -12.81
N GLY A 28 22.00 5.32 -12.22
CA GLY A 28 23.13 5.88 -12.96
C GLY A 28 22.88 7.35 -13.32
N TYR A 29 22.86 7.67 -14.61
CA TYR A 29 22.64 9.03 -15.11
C TYR A 29 21.16 9.32 -15.44
N ASP A 30 20.30 8.30 -15.39
CA ASP A 30 18.88 8.43 -15.71
C ASP A 30 18.05 8.73 -14.47
N ILE A 31 17.11 9.67 -14.61
CA ILE A 31 16.14 10.00 -13.57
C ILE A 31 14.85 9.24 -13.85
N HIS A 32 14.47 8.39 -12.90
CA HIS A 32 13.22 7.64 -12.90
C HIS A 32 12.30 8.14 -11.80
N ARG A 33 11.02 7.73 -11.86
CA ARG A 33 10.01 8.09 -10.87
C ARG A 33 9.20 6.88 -10.48
N ILE A 34 8.85 6.79 -9.20
CA ILE A 34 7.83 5.89 -8.68
C ILE A 34 6.66 6.71 -8.15
N ARG A 35 5.49 6.09 -8.11
CA ARG A 35 4.31 6.60 -7.39
C ARG A 35 4.08 5.68 -6.20
N ILE A 36 3.96 6.27 -5.02
CA ILE A 36 3.71 5.59 -3.75
C ILE A 36 2.25 5.85 -3.40
N ASP A 37 1.51 4.80 -3.07
CA ASP A 37 0.07 4.94 -2.81
C ASP A 37 -0.24 5.84 -1.62
N CYS A 38 0.55 5.74 -0.55
CA CYS A 38 0.40 6.62 0.62
C CYS A 38 1.71 6.84 1.37
N VAL A 39 1.93 8.09 1.80
CA VAL A 39 3.07 8.46 2.65
C VAL A 39 2.56 9.13 3.92
N SER A 40 2.76 8.49 5.07
CA SER A 40 2.48 9.08 6.38
C SER A 40 3.74 9.66 7.02
N GLU A 41 3.63 10.14 8.26
CA GLU A 41 4.80 10.60 9.03
C GLU A 41 5.85 9.49 9.17
N THR A 42 5.42 8.25 9.40
CA THR A 42 6.30 7.13 9.77
C THR A 42 6.41 6.05 8.70
N HIS A 43 5.46 5.96 7.77
CA HIS A 43 5.36 4.85 6.82
C HIS A 43 5.28 5.31 5.37
N VAL A 44 5.76 4.45 4.48
CA VAL A 44 5.27 4.35 3.10
C VAL A 44 4.38 3.12 2.99
N ILE A 45 3.26 3.27 2.34
CA ILE A 45 2.22 2.25 2.28
C ILE A 45 1.89 2.03 0.80
N GLU A 46 1.96 0.77 0.37
CA GLU A 46 1.46 0.34 -0.93
C GLU A 46 0.23 -0.53 -0.72
N ALA A 47 -0.85 -0.20 -1.42
CA ALA A 47 -2.10 -0.92 -1.32
C ALA A 47 -2.27 -1.83 -2.54
N GLY A 48 -3.02 -2.91 -2.35
CA GLY A 48 -3.38 -3.77 -3.46
C GLY A 48 -4.61 -4.60 -3.14
N ARG A 49 -5.40 -4.93 -4.17
CA ARG A 49 -6.54 -5.84 -4.02
C ARG A 49 -6.11 -7.30 -3.90
N ASP A 50 -7.02 -8.19 -3.58
CA ASP A 50 -6.91 -9.66 -3.68
C ASP A 50 -6.67 -10.21 -5.12
N THR A 51 -5.77 -9.58 -5.88
CA THR A 51 -5.43 -9.94 -7.26
C THR A 51 -3.92 -10.00 -7.45
N ARG A 52 -3.47 -10.64 -8.53
CA ARG A 52 -2.04 -10.89 -8.82
C ARG A 52 -1.16 -9.63 -8.76
N SER A 53 -1.69 -8.44 -9.03
CA SER A 53 -0.92 -7.19 -8.98
C SER A 53 -0.33 -6.91 -7.59
N SER A 54 -0.97 -7.38 -6.52
CA SER A 54 -0.53 -7.14 -5.14
C SER A 54 0.74 -7.89 -4.74
N LEU A 55 1.21 -8.80 -5.59
CA LEU A 55 2.53 -9.39 -5.42
C LEU A 55 3.64 -8.35 -5.54
N ASP A 56 3.43 -7.29 -6.31
CA ASP A 56 4.43 -6.23 -6.53
C ASP A 56 4.48 -5.25 -5.33
N SER A 57 3.41 -5.16 -4.53
CA SER A 57 3.27 -4.21 -3.42
C SER A 57 4.40 -4.33 -2.38
N ILE A 58 4.93 -5.54 -2.15
CA ILE A 58 6.06 -5.74 -1.22
C ILE A 58 7.33 -5.07 -1.77
N GLN A 59 7.64 -5.30 -3.05
CA GLN A 59 8.82 -4.72 -3.68
C GLN A 59 8.70 -3.21 -3.74
N GLN A 60 7.51 -2.71 -4.09
CA GLN A 60 7.20 -1.28 -4.13
C GLN A 60 7.38 -0.64 -2.74
N ALA A 61 6.79 -1.21 -1.69
CA ALA A 61 6.86 -0.67 -0.33
C ALA A 61 8.30 -0.64 0.20
N LEU A 62 9.06 -1.71 -0.01
CA LEU A 62 10.47 -1.78 0.40
C LEU A 62 11.33 -0.74 -0.32
N PHE A 63 11.15 -0.61 -1.63
CA PHE A 63 11.91 0.36 -2.42
C PHE A 63 11.53 1.80 -2.07
N ALA A 64 10.23 2.08 -1.92
CA ALA A 64 9.73 3.37 -1.44
C ALA A 64 10.27 3.70 -0.03
N GLY A 65 10.37 2.70 0.84
CA GLY A 65 10.90 2.84 2.19
C GLY A 65 12.37 3.24 2.15
N GLN A 66 13.14 2.57 1.28
CA GLN A 66 14.54 2.92 1.04
C GLN A 66 14.73 4.35 0.51
N LEU A 67 13.84 4.83 -0.37
CA LEU A 67 13.92 6.19 -0.91
C LEU A 67 13.51 7.28 0.09
N THR A 68 12.64 6.96 1.04
CA THR A 68 12.03 7.95 1.95
C THR A 68 12.57 7.89 3.38
N GLY A 69 13.29 6.82 3.74
CA GLY A 69 13.71 6.54 5.12
C GLY A 69 12.56 6.14 6.05
N LYS A 70 11.38 5.80 5.51
CA LYS A 70 10.18 5.44 6.27
C LYS A 70 9.99 3.93 6.31
N ALA A 71 9.25 3.46 7.32
CA ALA A 71 8.93 2.05 7.46
C ALA A 71 8.00 1.57 6.32
N PRO A 72 8.28 0.43 5.68
CA PRO A 72 7.42 -0.12 4.64
C PRO A 72 6.19 -0.79 5.25
N MET A 73 5.03 -0.55 4.64
CA MET A 73 3.78 -1.24 4.95
C MET A 73 3.08 -1.67 3.66
N VAL A 74 2.43 -2.82 3.69
CA VAL A 74 1.50 -3.27 2.65
C VAL A 74 0.10 -3.33 3.22
N VAL A 75 -0.86 -2.80 2.47
CA VAL A 75 -2.27 -2.94 2.82
C VAL A 75 -3.01 -3.70 1.75
N LEU A 76 -3.59 -4.83 2.12
CA LEU A 76 -4.48 -5.58 1.25
C LEU A 76 -5.93 -5.09 1.39
N ILE A 77 -6.58 -4.84 0.26
CA ILE A 77 -8.02 -4.58 0.19
C ILE A 77 -8.72 -5.91 -0.16
N ASP A 78 -9.36 -6.49 0.84
CA ASP A 78 -10.16 -7.71 0.72
C ASP A 78 -11.50 -7.39 0.05
N THR A 79 -11.81 -8.09 -1.05
CA THR A 79 -13.02 -7.84 -1.85
C THR A 79 -14.00 -8.99 -1.88
N ASP A 80 -13.64 -10.15 -1.32
CA ASP A 80 -14.50 -11.34 -1.29
C ASP A 80 -14.67 -11.98 0.10
N GLY A 81 -13.97 -11.46 1.12
CA GLY A 81 -14.05 -11.89 2.51
C GLY A 81 -13.24 -13.15 2.81
N ARG A 82 -12.31 -13.56 1.93
CA ARG A 82 -11.53 -14.80 2.07
C ARG A 82 -10.04 -14.54 1.89
N GLU A 83 -9.22 -15.36 2.55
CA GLU A 83 -7.79 -15.41 2.24
C GLU A 83 -7.57 -16.39 1.08
N GLY A 84 -7.36 -15.83 -0.11
CA GLY A 84 -6.93 -16.56 -1.28
C GLY A 84 -5.42 -16.79 -1.35
N ALA A 85 -4.99 -17.40 -2.45
CA ALA A 85 -3.58 -17.75 -2.67
C ALA A 85 -2.67 -16.51 -2.82
N ILE A 86 -3.20 -15.37 -3.24
CA ILE A 86 -2.39 -14.16 -3.42
C ILE A 86 -2.13 -13.50 -2.08
N GLU A 87 -3.19 -13.31 -1.31
CA GLU A 87 -3.25 -12.75 0.03
C GLU A 87 -2.32 -13.51 0.97
N PHE A 88 -2.42 -14.84 0.96
CA PHE A 88 -1.53 -15.71 1.73
C PHE A 88 -0.06 -15.49 1.38
N ARG A 89 0.27 -15.37 0.08
CA ARG A 89 1.65 -15.16 -0.39
C ARG A 89 2.17 -13.79 0.03
N VAL A 90 1.37 -12.74 -0.12
CA VAL A 90 1.75 -11.37 0.26
C VAL A 90 1.98 -11.31 1.76
N ARG A 91 1.03 -11.79 2.58
CA ARG A 91 1.18 -11.83 4.03
C ARG A 91 2.42 -12.60 4.47
N THR A 92 2.63 -13.80 3.93
CA THR A 92 3.79 -14.65 4.28
C THR A 92 5.10 -13.91 4.02
N VAL A 93 5.27 -13.30 2.84
CA VAL A 93 6.52 -12.61 2.50
C VAL A 93 6.67 -11.31 3.29
N ALA A 94 5.59 -10.58 3.55
CA ALA A 94 5.62 -9.38 4.38
C ALA A 94 6.10 -9.70 5.80
N GLU A 95 5.53 -10.73 6.43
CA GLU A 95 5.95 -11.23 7.75
C GLU A 95 7.43 -11.66 7.76
N MET A 96 7.88 -12.40 6.73
CA MET A 96 9.29 -12.83 6.60
C MET A 96 10.28 -11.67 6.53
N LEU A 97 9.88 -10.54 5.93
CA LEU A 97 10.73 -9.37 5.72
C LEU A 97 10.54 -8.28 6.77
N GLY A 98 9.64 -8.48 7.75
CA GLY A 98 9.30 -7.46 8.75
C GLY A 98 8.58 -6.24 8.15
N VAL A 99 7.91 -6.41 7.02
CA VAL A 99 7.04 -5.38 6.42
C VAL A 99 5.69 -5.45 7.13
N GLU A 100 5.21 -4.32 7.65
CA GLU A 100 3.91 -4.29 8.30
C GLU A 100 2.81 -4.64 7.28
N TYR A 101 1.92 -5.57 7.64
CA TYR A 101 0.84 -6.03 6.77
C TYR A 101 -0.51 -5.79 7.43
N ARG A 102 -1.41 -5.10 6.73
CA ARG A 102 -2.80 -4.89 7.18
C ARG A 102 -3.80 -5.29 6.11
N VAL A 103 -5.01 -5.61 6.54
CA VAL A 103 -6.12 -5.93 5.65
C VAL A 103 -7.30 -5.03 5.99
N PHE A 104 -7.93 -4.44 4.98
CA PHE A 104 -9.21 -3.76 5.09
C PHE A 104 -10.20 -4.38 4.12
N THR A 105 -11.44 -4.60 4.57
CA THR A 105 -12.49 -4.97 3.62
C THR A 105 -12.94 -3.73 2.85
N GLN A 106 -13.40 -3.94 1.62
CA GLN A 106 -13.97 -2.88 0.81
C GLN A 106 -15.10 -2.15 1.57
N GLU A 107 -15.99 -2.88 2.23
CA GLU A 107 -17.12 -2.31 2.97
C GLU A 107 -16.66 -1.43 4.13
N ALA A 108 -15.58 -1.81 4.83
CA ALA A 108 -15.04 -1.03 5.93
C ALA A 108 -14.56 0.35 5.45
N LEU A 109 -13.81 0.38 4.33
CA LEU A 109 -13.32 1.63 3.75
C LEU A 109 -14.47 2.51 3.24
N VAL A 110 -15.50 1.92 2.63
CA VAL A 110 -16.68 2.67 2.20
C VAL A 110 -17.42 3.29 3.38
N ARG A 111 -17.60 2.54 4.48
CA ARG A 111 -18.25 3.08 5.68
C ARG A 111 -17.47 4.23 6.29
N MET A 112 -16.14 4.17 6.28
CA MET A 112 -15.29 5.25 6.76
C MET A 112 -15.50 6.52 5.93
N ALA A 113 -15.56 6.41 4.59
CA ALA A 113 -15.77 7.55 3.71
C ALA A 113 -17.17 8.18 3.81
N LEU A 114 -18.17 7.42 4.26
CA LEU A 114 -19.55 7.91 4.43
C LEU A 114 -19.84 8.43 5.85
N GLY A 115 -18.98 8.11 6.82
CA GLY A 115 -19.11 8.51 8.23
C GLY A 115 -18.22 9.68 8.65
N SER A 116 -17.49 10.27 7.69
CA SER A 116 -16.63 11.45 7.84
C SER A 116 -17.30 12.73 7.35
#